data_AF-X0UDT2-F1
#
_entry.id   AF-X0UDT2-F1
#
_cell.length_a   1.000
_cell.length_b   1.000
_cell.length_c   1.000
_cell.angle_alpha   90.00
_cell.angle_beta   90.00
_cell.angle_gamma   90.00
#
_symmetry.space_group_name_H-M   'P 1'
#
loop_
_entity.id
_entity.type
_entity.pdbx_description
1 polymer ?
#
loop_
_entity_poly.entity_id
_entity_poly.type
_entity_poly.pdbx_seq_one_letter_code
_entity_poly.pdbx_strand_id
1 'polypeptide(L)'
;MRAFRWLWSLPLLAAAFLLANTVPYPSASSQVLAPDVGLVSAHSADGAEFVPGEVLVKSTLPLPPAAEAAVLRLAGGVVIEHNPTLGLYRLRLPAEIDVQQASALYSELPWVEYAEPNYIVRAAIVPDDPFYPTKQAWYYDAINAPAAWDIERGRSSIIVAVLDTGLQLDHPDLEAKVWINAREVLGNDIDDDKNGCIDDVHGCDFVVLP
;
A
#
# COMPACT_ATOMS: atom_id res chain seq x y z
N MET A 1 23.39 -77.97 25.18
CA MET A 1 24.71 -77.52 24.68
C MET A 1 24.83 -76.04 25.04
N ARG A 2 25.39 -75.77 26.22
CA ARG A 2 26.69 -75.10 26.46
C ARG A 2 26.72 -73.63 25.99
N ALA A 3 26.71 -72.76 27.01
CA ALA A 3 27.01 -71.34 27.02
C ALA A 3 28.30 -70.98 26.28
N PHE A 4 28.49 -69.71 25.90
CA PHE A 4 29.75 -69.00 26.14
C PHE A 4 29.59 -67.47 25.93
N ARG A 5 29.71 -66.73 27.04
CA ARG A 5 30.05 -65.29 27.09
C ARG A 5 31.50 -65.14 26.64
N TRP A 6 31.83 -64.07 25.92
CA TRP A 6 33.19 -63.54 25.88
C TRP A 6 33.17 -62.02 26.11
N LEU A 7 33.70 -61.64 27.27
CA LEU A 7 34.27 -60.32 27.53
C LEU A 7 35.65 -60.26 26.87
N TRP A 8 35.99 -59.14 26.25
CA TRP A 8 37.38 -58.67 26.11
C TRP A 8 37.46 -57.21 26.54
N SER A 9 38.50 -56.92 27.28
CA SER A 9 38.86 -55.67 27.96
C SER A 9 39.91 -54.91 27.13
N LEU A 10 39.72 -53.57 26.99
CA LEU A 10 40.69 -52.43 26.93
C LEU A 10 41.98 -52.51 26.05
N PRO A 11 42.43 -51.41 25.38
CA PRO A 11 42.92 -50.21 26.08
C PRO A 11 42.75 -48.82 25.39
N LEU A 12 43.09 -47.81 26.21
CA LEU A 12 43.35 -46.37 26.04
C LEU A 12 43.95 -45.84 24.71
N LEU A 13 43.45 -44.67 24.29
CA LEU A 13 44.18 -43.53 23.68
C LEU A 13 43.26 -42.29 23.82
N ALA A 14 43.45 -41.37 24.77
CA ALA A 14 44.45 -40.29 24.88
C ALA A 14 44.28 -39.14 23.85
N ALA A 15 44.02 -37.94 24.41
CA ALA A 15 44.09 -36.57 23.84
C ALA A 15 43.00 -36.21 22.79
N ALA A 16 42.39 -35.02 22.78
CA ALA A 16 42.83 -33.74 23.30
C ALA A 16 41.67 -32.89 23.86
N PHE A 17 42.00 -32.22 24.97
CA PHE A 17 41.33 -31.05 25.52
C PHE A 17 41.34 -29.91 24.49
N LEU A 18 40.19 -29.25 24.30
CA LEU A 18 40.15 -27.83 23.98
C LEU A 18 39.01 -27.19 24.80
N LEU A 19 39.44 -26.33 25.71
CA LEU A 19 38.67 -25.48 26.61
C LEU A 19 37.80 -24.52 25.78
N ALA A 20 36.49 -24.54 26.04
CA ALA A 20 35.76 -23.58 26.89
C ALA A 20 35.28 -22.32 26.15
N ASN A 21 33.96 -22.21 26.01
CA ASN A 21 33.20 -21.13 26.63
C ASN A 21 31.71 -21.46 26.61
N THR A 22 31.25 -22.12 27.67
CA THR A 22 29.84 -22.25 27.99
C THR A 22 29.37 -20.94 28.63
N VAL A 23 28.54 -20.18 27.93
CA VAL A 23 27.73 -19.15 28.60
C VAL A 23 26.64 -19.89 29.38
N PRO A 24 26.53 -19.69 30.71
CA PRO A 24 25.54 -20.39 31.51
C PRO A 24 24.13 -19.85 31.21
N TYR A 25 23.27 -20.70 30.66
CA TYR A 25 21.82 -20.46 30.71
C TYR A 25 21.34 -20.72 32.14
N PRO A 26 20.62 -19.80 32.80
CA PRO A 26 19.91 -20.15 34.01
C PRO A 26 18.79 -21.15 33.67
N SER A 27 18.94 -22.37 34.16
CA SER A 27 17.88 -23.38 34.19
C SER A 27 16.79 -22.95 35.17
N ALA A 28 15.67 -22.46 34.63
CA ALA A 28 14.41 -22.39 35.35
C ALA A 28 13.44 -23.38 34.69
N SER A 29 13.26 -24.53 35.33
CA SER A 29 12.05 -25.34 35.14
C SER A 29 10.85 -24.54 35.63
N SER A 30 9.83 -24.41 34.80
CA SER A 30 8.43 -24.78 35.10
C SER A 30 7.48 -24.07 34.12
N GLN A 31 6.81 -24.87 33.27
CA GLN A 31 5.46 -24.59 32.73
C GLN A 31 5.27 -23.21 32.08
N VAL A 32 5.62 -23.08 30.79
CA VAL A 32 4.98 -22.04 29.95
C VAL A 32 3.57 -22.53 29.67
N LEU A 33 2.63 -22.08 30.51
CA LEU A 33 1.21 -22.10 30.19
C LEU A 33 1.06 -21.37 28.85
N ALA A 34 0.49 -22.05 27.85
CA ALA A 34 -0.08 -21.36 26.71
C ALA A 34 -0.99 -20.25 27.25
N PRO A 35 -0.89 -19.00 26.78
CA PRO A 35 -1.85 -18.00 27.21
C PRO A 35 -3.22 -18.51 26.79
N ASP A 36 -4.08 -18.72 27.79
CA ASP A 36 -5.49 -18.96 27.61
C ASP A 36 -6.01 -17.76 26.83
N VAL A 37 -6.24 -17.94 25.52
CA VAL A 37 -6.76 -16.89 24.64
C VAL A 37 -8.24 -16.74 25.00
N GLY A 38 -8.47 -16.13 26.16
CA GLY A 38 -9.78 -15.69 26.59
C GLY A 38 -10.32 -14.77 25.52
N LEU A 39 -11.55 -15.06 25.10
CA LEU A 39 -12.34 -14.23 24.20
C LEU A 39 -12.57 -12.86 24.87
N VAL A 40 -11.65 -11.92 24.64
CA VAL A 40 -11.83 -10.52 25.02
C VAL A 40 -12.29 -9.80 23.76
N SER A 41 -13.56 -9.40 23.73
CA SER A 41 -14.08 -8.47 22.73
C SER A 41 -13.27 -7.18 22.78
N ALA A 42 -12.31 -7.05 21.86
CA ALA A 42 -11.69 -5.77 21.57
C ALA A 42 -12.61 -5.01 20.61
N HIS A 43 -13.00 -3.82 21.04
CA HIS A 43 -13.80 -2.86 20.30
C HIS A 43 -13.11 -2.53 18.96
N SER A 44 -13.83 -2.70 17.86
CA SER A 44 -13.36 -2.36 16.52
C SER A 44 -13.08 -0.86 16.41
N ALA A 45 -11.92 -0.52 15.85
CA ALA A 45 -11.67 0.82 15.34
C ALA A 45 -12.65 1.12 14.19
N ASP A 46 -13.54 2.08 14.42
CA ASP A 46 -14.28 2.91 13.45
C ASP A 46 -14.52 2.35 12.05
N GLY A 47 -15.39 1.34 11.90
CA GLY A 47 -16.11 1.03 10.65
C GLY A 47 -15.30 0.80 9.36
N ALA A 48 -13.97 0.78 9.41
CA ALA A 48 -13.09 0.68 8.26
C ALA A 48 -13.02 -0.77 7.77
N GLU A 49 -13.20 -0.96 6.47
CA GLU A 49 -13.15 -2.28 5.84
C GLU A 49 -11.69 -2.78 5.79
N PHE A 50 -11.46 -4.05 6.12
CA PHE A 50 -10.14 -4.69 6.06
C PHE A 50 -10.25 -6.10 5.50
N VAL A 51 -9.14 -6.64 5.00
CA VAL A 51 -9.08 -8.01 4.47
C VAL A 51 -9.19 -9.01 5.63
N PRO A 52 -10.21 -9.88 5.65
CA PRO A 52 -10.38 -10.84 6.73
C PRO A 52 -9.17 -11.77 6.88
N GLY A 53 -8.69 -11.93 8.11
CA GLY A 53 -7.56 -12.79 8.43
C GLY A 53 -6.18 -12.25 8.01
N GLU A 54 -6.05 -10.96 7.66
CA GLU A 54 -4.74 -10.37 7.31
C GLU A 54 -4.30 -9.23 8.22
N VAL A 55 -3.04 -9.30 8.64
CA VAL A 55 -2.37 -8.28 9.47
C VAL A 55 -1.09 -7.81 8.79
N LEU A 56 -0.85 -6.51 8.84
CA LEU A 56 0.41 -5.88 8.48
C LEU A 56 1.22 -5.66 9.75
N VAL A 57 2.47 -6.13 9.78
CA VAL A 57 3.40 -5.93 10.89
C VAL A 57 4.63 -5.22 10.38
N LYS A 58 4.85 -3.99 10.86
CA LYS A 58 6.07 -3.23 10.61
C LYS A 58 7.03 -3.46 11.77
N SER A 59 8.24 -3.85 11.44
CA SER A 59 9.27 -4.16 12.42
C SER A 59 10.45 -3.18 12.36
N THR A 60 11.12 -2.99 13.49
CA THR A 60 12.33 -2.18 13.56
C THR A 60 13.49 -2.93 12.92
N LEU A 61 14.22 -2.26 12.02
CA LEU A 61 15.39 -2.86 11.35
C LEU A 61 16.70 -2.39 12.02
N PRO A 62 17.70 -3.26 12.21
CA PRO A 62 17.71 -4.69 11.87
C PRO A 62 17.04 -5.57 12.94
N LEU A 63 16.23 -6.53 12.50
CA LEU A 63 15.54 -7.48 13.39
C LEU A 63 16.47 -8.65 13.78
N PRO A 64 16.62 -8.99 15.07
CA PRO A 64 17.31 -10.22 15.47
C PRO A 64 16.60 -11.47 14.94
N PRO A 65 17.30 -12.56 14.53
CA PRO A 65 16.66 -13.77 14.01
C PRO A 65 15.63 -14.40 14.97
N ALA A 66 15.86 -14.30 16.28
CA ALA A 66 14.91 -14.77 17.29
C ALA A 66 13.63 -13.90 17.35
N ALA A 67 13.75 -12.60 17.11
CA ALA A 67 12.63 -11.67 17.05
C ALA A 67 11.81 -11.88 15.76
N GLU A 68 12.50 -12.15 14.64
CA GLU A 68 11.84 -12.53 13.38
C GLU A 68 10.99 -13.79 13.57
N ALA A 69 11.56 -14.86 14.14
CA ALA A 69 10.83 -16.08 14.43
C ALA A 69 9.62 -15.85 15.37
N ALA A 70 9.69 -14.90 16.30
CA ALA A 70 8.58 -14.56 17.18
C ALA A 70 7.43 -13.87 16.41
N VAL A 71 7.72 -12.92 15.52
CA VAL A 71 6.72 -12.28 14.66
C VAL A 71 5.99 -13.32 13.81
N LEU A 72 6.72 -14.30 13.27
CA LEU A 72 6.13 -15.34 12.42
C LEU A 72 5.28 -16.36 13.18
N ARG A 73 5.43 -16.47 14.51
CA ARG A 73 4.80 -17.56 15.28
C ARG A 73 3.76 -17.11 16.28
N LEU A 74 3.75 -15.84 16.71
CA LEU A 74 2.95 -15.37 17.85
C LEU A 74 1.45 -15.68 17.73
N ALA A 75 0.87 -15.51 16.53
CA ALA A 75 -0.54 -15.77 16.26
C ALA A 75 -0.79 -16.96 15.31
N GLY A 76 0.23 -17.80 15.07
CA GLY A 76 0.16 -18.86 14.06
C GLY A 76 0.02 -18.34 12.62
N GLY A 77 0.34 -17.07 12.39
CA GLY A 77 0.22 -16.41 11.09
C GLY A 77 1.25 -16.92 10.08
N VAL A 78 0.83 -17.12 8.84
CA VAL A 78 1.71 -17.48 7.72
C VAL A 78 2.11 -16.22 6.97
N VAL A 79 3.41 -16.04 6.71
CA VAL A 79 3.89 -14.92 5.87
C VAL A 79 3.39 -15.10 4.45
N ILE A 80 2.57 -14.17 3.99
CA ILE A 80 2.17 -14.07 2.59
C ILE A 80 3.23 -13.30 1.82
N GLU A 81 3.72 -12.21 2.42
CA GLU A 81 4.65 -11.29 1.77
C GLU A 81 5.55 -10.62 2.81
N HIS A 82 6.80 -10.36 2.42
CA HIS A 82 7.77 -9.63 3.24
C HIS A 82 8.51 -8.63 2.35
N ASN A 83 8.46 -7.36 2.73
CA ASN A 83 9.26 -6.31 2.13
C ASN A 83 10.45 -5.99 3.06
N PRO A 84 11.67 -6.49 2.77
CA PRO A 84 12.82 -6.33 3.65
C PRO A 84 13.32 -4.89 3.72
N THR A 85 13.14 -4.10 2.65
CA THR A 85 13.52 -2.68 2.63
C THR A 85 12.69 -1.87 3.61
N LEU A 86 11.40 -2.21 3.71
CA LEU A 86 10.48 -1.58 4.65
C LEU A 86 10.38 -2.35 5.97
N GLY A 87 10.96 -3.53 6.13
CA GLY A 87 10.76 -4.35 7.33
C GLY A 87 9.28 -4.67 7.59
N LEU A 88 8.48 -4.79 6.52
CA LEU A 88 7.03 -4.94 6.56
C LEU A 88 6.63 -6.37 6.19
N TYR A 89 5.83 -7.00 7.04
CA TYR A 89 5.30 -8.35 6.85
C TYR A 89 3.79 -8.30 6.65
N ARG A 90 3.29 -8.98 5.61
CA ARG A 90 1.87 -9.31 5.47
C ARG A 90 1.64 -10.75 5.92
N LEU A 91 0.88 -10.93 6.99
CA LEU A 91 0.61 -12.23 7.61
C LEU A 91 -0.84 -12.64 7.37
N ARG A 92 -1.07 -13.92 7.07
CA ARG A 92 -2.39 -14.56 7.10
C ARG A 92 -2.59 -15.29 8.41
N LEU A 93 -3.61 -14.91 9.15
CA LEU A 93 -4.00 -15.54 10.40
C LEU A 93 -4.92 -16.74 10.17
N PRO A 94 -4.95 -17.72 11.11
CA PRO A 94 -6.00 -18.73 11.16
C PRO A 94 -7.39 -18.10 11.30
N ALA A 95 -8.42 -18.77 10.79
CA ALA A 95 -9.78 -18.24 10.74
C ALA A 95 -10.39 -17.99 12.14
N GLU A 96 -9.84 -18.65 13.16
CA GLU A 96 -10.27 -18.55 14.56
C GLU A 96 -9.69 -17.34 15.29
N ILE A 97 -8.71 -16.65 14.70
CA ILE A 97 -8.03 -15.52 15.32
C ILE A 97 -8.63 -14.20 14.82
N ASP A 98 -9.11 -13.38 15.75
CA ASP A 98 -9.56 -12.04 15.45
C ASP A 98 -8.39 -11.15 15.01
N VAL A 99 -8.55 -10.47 13.87
CA VAL A 99 -7.51 -9.64 13.25
C VAL A 99 -7.12 -8.48 14.16
N GLN A 100 -8.10 -7.83 14.80
CA GLN A 100 -7.87 -6.65 15.61
C GLN A 100 -7.15 -7.03 16.91
N GLN A 101 -7.57 -8.12 17.55
CA GLN A 101 -6.89 -8.67 18.72
C GLN A 101 -5.46 -9.10 18.37
N ALA A 102 -5.25 -9.75 17.23
CA ALA A 102 -3.91 -10.14 16.78
C ALA A 102 -3.01 -8.92 16.52
N SER A 103 -3.51 -7.88 15.84
CA SER A 103 -2.78 -6.63 15.62
C SER A 103 -2.36 -5.97 16.93
N ALA A 104 -3.25 -5.96 17.94
CA ALA A 104 -2.92 -5.46 19.28
C ALA A 104 -1.79 -6.29 19.93
N LEU A 105 -1.88 -7.63 19.88
CA LEU A 105 -0.85 -8.51 20.41
C LEU A 105 0.51 -8.33 19.73
N TYR A 106 0.52 -8.14 18.41
CA TYR A 106 1.75 -7.87 17.67
C TYR A 106 2.38 -6.53 18.05
N SER A 107 1.55 -5.51 18.31
CA SER A 107 2.01 -4.17 18.68
C SER A 107 2.67 -4.10 20.07
N GLU A 108 2.43 -5.09 20.93
CA GLU A 108 3.09 -5.20 22.25
C GLU A 108 4.54 -5.71 22.15
N LEU A 109 4.99 -6.20 20.98
CA LEU A 109 6.35 -6.70 20.81
C LEU A 109 7.38 -5.55 20.75
N PRO A 110 8.50 -5.62 21.49
CA PRO A 110 9.48 -4.52 21.57
C PRO A 110 10.13 -4.12 20.24
N TRP A 111 10.09 -5.01 19.24
CA TRP A 111 10.70 -4.83 17.93
C TRP A 111 9.67 -4.62 16.82
N VAL A 112 8.40 -4.44 17.18
CA VAL A 112 7.32 -4.06 16.27
C VAL A 112 7.09 -2.56 16.43
N GLU A 113 7.18 -1.83 15.32
CA GLU A 113 6.89 -0.39 15.29
C GLU A 113 5.38 -0.16 15.30
N TYR A 114 4.65 -0.94 14.50
CA TYR A 114 3.20 -1.01 14.53
C TYR A 114 2.71 -2.33 13.93
N ALA A 115 1.53 -2.77 14.35
CA ALA A 115 0.78 -3.82 13.69
C ALA A 115 -0.71 -3.44 13.57
N GLU A 116 -1.26 -3.62 12.38
CA GLU A 116 -2.61 -3.19 12.05
C GLU A 116 -3.30 -4.17 11.10
N PRO A 117 -4.65 -4.19 11.06
CA PRO A 117 -5.39 -4.90 10.02
C PRO A 117 -4.94 -4.44 8.63
N ASN A 118 -4.95 -5.34 7.65
CA ASN A 118 -4.75 -4.95 6.25
C ASN A 118 -6.00 -4.21 5.72
N TYR A 119 -6.08 -2.90 5.99
CA TYR A 119 -7.23 -2.07 5.60
C TYR A 119 -7.37 -1.96 4.08
N ILE A 120 -8.62 -1.98 3.61
CA ILE A 120 -8.97 -1.75 2.22
C ILE A 120 -9.04 -0.24 2.00
N VAL A 121 -8.00 0.31 1.39
CA VAL A 121 -7.99 1.71 0.96
C VAL A 121 -8.54 1.83 -0.47
N ARG A 122 -9.39 2.83 -0.69
CA ARG A 122 -9.86 3.23 -2.02
C ARG A 122 -9.19 4.55 -2.36
N ALA A 123 -8.51 4.61 -3.50
CA ALA A 123 -7.96 5.87 -3.97
C ALA A 123 -9.13 6.78 -4.33
N ALA A 124 -9.44 7.75 -3.47
CA ALA A 124 -10.35 8.84 -3.80
C ALA A 124 -9.55 9.88 -4.58
N ILE A 125 -9.91 10.10 -5.84
CA ILE A 125 -9.30 11.16 -6.64
C ILE A 125 -9.98 12.48 -6.23
N VAL A 126 -9.26 13.27 -5.44
CA VAL A 126 -9.67 14.63 -5.08
C VAL A 126 -8.98 15.60 -6.04
N PRO A 127 -9.69 16.54 -6.67
CA PRO A 127 -9.07 17.59 -7.48
C PRO A 127 -8.00 18.37 -6.70
N ASP A 128 -6.93 18.73 -7.39
CA ASP A 128 -5.81 19.50 -6.87
C ASP A 128 -6.07 21.02 -6.85
N ASP A 129 -7.25 21.45 -7.31
CA ASP A 129 -7.69 22.84 -7.22
C ASP A 129 -7.84 23.27 -5.73
N PRO A 130 -7.09 24.28 -5.25
CA PRO A 130 -7.15 24.75 -3.87
C PRO A 130 -8.54 25.21 -3.42
N PHE A 131 -9.41 25.61 -4.36
CA PHE A 131 -10.79 26.02 -4.07
C PHE A 131 -11.76 24.86 -4.10
N TYR A 132 -11.37 23.67 -4.56
CA TYR A 132 -12.25 22.51 -4.64
C TYR A 132 -12.95 22.23 -3.30
N PRO A 133 -12.23 22.06 -2.17
CA PRO A 133 -12.86 21.68 -0.91
C PRO A 133 -13.78 22.76 -0.31
N THR A 134 -13.52 24.04 -0.63
CA THR A 134 -14.14 25.16 0.08
C THR A 134 -15.21 25.88 -0.74
N LYS A 135 -15.13 25.84 -2.07
CA LYS A 135 -16.00 26.62 -2.95
C LYS A 135 -16.73 25.78 -3.99
N GLN A 136 -16.19 24.61 -4.35
CA GLN A 136 -16.63 23.89 -5.54
C GLN A 136 -17.28 22.54 -5.25
N ALA A 137 -16.87 21.87 -4.17
CA ALA A 137 -17.35 20.54 -3.81
C ALA A 137 -18.88 20.42 -3.90
N TRP A 138 -19.62 21.42 -3.42
CA TRP A 138 -21.08 21.39 -3.40
C TRP A 138 -21.72 21.20 -4.79
N TYR A 139 -21.20 21.83 -5.85
CA TYR A 139 -21.80 21.69 -7.19
C TYR A 139 -21.29 20.45 -7.93
N TYR A 140 -20.09 19.98 -7.61
CA TYR A 140 -19.58 18.70 -8.12
C TYR A 140 -20.27 17.51 -7.46
N ASP A 141 -20.55 17.59 -6.16
CA ASP A 141 -21.34 16.60 -5.42
C ASP A 141 -22.78 16.54 -5.93
N ALA A 142 -23.37 17.69 -6.28
CA ALA A 142 -24.74 17.75 -6.83
C ALA A 142 -24.90 16.98 -8.14
N ILE A 143 -23.82 16.83 -8.92
CA ILE A 143 -23.80 16.03 -10.17
C ILE A 143 -23.06 14.69 -10.00
N ASN A 144 -22.69 14.33 -8.77
CA ASN A 144 -21.93 13.12 -8.43
C ASN A 144 -20.62 12.98 -9.24
N ALA A 145 -19.94 14.10 -9.51
CA ALA A 145 -18.69 14.12 -10.27
C ALA A 145 -17.55 13.29 -9.64
N PRO A 146 -17.34 13.28 -8.30
CA PRO A 146 -16.25 12.50 -7.72
C PRO A 146 -16.32 11.01 -8.06
N ALA A 147 -17.52 10.41 -7.95
CA ALA A 147 -17.72 9.02 -8.33
C ALA A 147 -17.55 8.78 -9.84
N ALA A 148 -17.86 9.77 -10.68
CA ALA A 148 -17.66 9.68 -12.12
C ALA A 148 -16.16 9.71 -12.49
N TRP A 149 -15.35 10.53 -11.82
CA TRP A 149 -13.90 10.62 -12.07
C TRP A 149 -13.14 9.37 -11.69
N ASP A 150 -13.66 8.56 -10.76
CA ASP A 150 -13.13 7.23 -10.47
C ASP A 150 -13.34 6.25 -11.65
N ILE A 151 -14.24 6.55 -12.60
CA ILE A 151 -14.59 5.71 -13.75
C ILE A 151 -13.97 6.25 -15.05
N GLU A 152 -14.20 7.52 -15.40
CA GLU A 152 -13.76 8.15 -16.65
C GLU A 152 -13.45 9.62 -16.42
N ARG A 153 -12.36 10.12 -17.02
CA ARG A 153 -11.82 11.48 -16.83
C ARG A 153 -11.70 12.26 -18.13
N GLY A 154 -12.24 11.70 -19.21
CA GLY A 154 -12.16 12.27 -20.54
C GLY A 154 -11.00 11.68 -21.34
N ARG A 155 -11.04 11.94 -22.65
CA ARG A 155 -10.06 11.42 -23.62
C ARG A 155 -9.67 12.56 -24.54
N SER A 156 -8.39 12.64 -24.89
CA SER A 156 -7.89 13.63 -25.87
C SER A 156 -8.49 13.47 -27.26
N SER A 157 -9.09 12.32 -27.57
CA SER A 157 -9.82 12.07 -28.80
C SER A 157 -11.20 12.74 -28.86
N ILE A 158 -11.74 13.20 -27.72
CA ILE A 158 -13.03 13.90 -27.67
C ILE A 158 -12.75 15.39 -27.70
N ILE A 159 -13.17 16.04 -28.77
CA ILE A 159 -13.04 17.48 -28.98
C ILE A 159 -14.37 18.14 -28.62
N VAL A 160 -14.33 19.15 -27.76
CA VAL A 160 -15.51 19.93 -27.35
C VAL A 160 -15.42 21.32 -27.97
N ALA A 161 -16.37 21.67 -28.82
CA ALA A 161 -16.48 23.00 -29.41
C ALA A 161 -17.25 23.93 -28.47
N VAL A 162 -16.66 25.08 -28.13
CA VAL A 162 -17.27 26.13 -27.31
C VAL A 162 -17.55 27.33 -28.22
N LEU A 163 -18.84 27.64 -28.44
CA LEU A 163 -19.28 28.78 -29.24
C LEU A 163 -19.60 29.95 -28.30
N ASP A 164 -18.59 30.76 -28.02
CA ASP A 164 -18.67 31.88 -27.08
C ASP A 164 -17.79 33.05 -27.59
N THR A 165 -17.50 34.03 -26.74
CA THR A 165 -16.70 35.22 -27.07
C THR A 165 -15.22 34.95 -27.30
N GLY A 166 -14.77 33.70 -27.18
CA GLY A 166 -13.37 33.28 -27.29
C GLY A 166 -12.83 32.65 -26.01
N LEU A 167 -11.54 32.33 -26.04
CA LEU A 167 -10.81 31.65 -24.96
C LEU A 167 -9.53 32.42 -24.63
N GLN A 168 -9.22 32.57 -23.35
CA GLN A 168 -7.90 33.02 -22.94
C GLN A 168 -6.90 31.87 -23.14
N LEU A 169 -6.17 31.90 -24.26
CA LEU A 169 -5.25 30.83 -24.68
C LEU A 169 -4.08 30.62 -23.72
N ASP A 170 -3.66 31.65 -22.99
CA ASP A 170 -2.53 31.63 -22.05
C ASP A 170 -2.95 31.35 -20.60
N HIS A 171 -4.18 30.89 -20.35
CA HIS A 171 -4.61 30.53 -19.01
C HIS A 171 -3.94 29.21 -18.55
N PRO A 172 -3.27 29.19 -17.38
CA PRO A 172 -2.52 28.01 -16.90
C PRO A 172 -3.34 26.71 -16.85
N ASP A 173 -4.60 26.79 -16.42
CA ASP A 173 -5.46 25.61 -16.32
C ASP A 173 -5.94 25.07 -17.68
N LEU A 174 -5.81 25.86 -18.75
CA LEU A 174 -6.33 25.55 -20.08
C LEU A 174 -5.24 25.28 -21.11
N GLU A 175 -4.01 25.72 -20.90
CA GLU A 175 -2.89 25.60 -21.84
C GLU A 175 -2.76 24.16 -22.40
N ALA A 176 -2.82 23.16 -21.52
CA ALA A 176 -2.72 21.75 -21.91
C ALA A 176 -4.04 21.12 -22.40
N LYS A 177 -5.12 21.90 -22.51
CA LYS A 177 -6.47 21.46 -22.87
C LYS A 177 -6.99 22.09 -24.16
N VAL A 178 -6.33 23.14 -24.67
CA VAL A 178 -6.72 23.79 -25.93
C VAL A 178 -6.46 22.84 -27.10
N TRP A 179 -7.45 22.67 -27.98
CA TRP A 179 -7.30 21.92 -29.20
C TRP A 179 -6.41 22.67 -30.21
N ILE A 180 -5.69 21.93 -31.04
CA ILE A 180 -4.81 22.48 -32.08
C ILE A 180 -5.23 21.92 -33.44
N ASN A 181 -5.54 22.82 -34.37
CA ASN A 181 -5.73 22.46 -35.78
C ASN A 181 -4.36 22.17 -36.42
N ALA A 182 -4.00 20.90 -36.51
CA ALA A 182 -2.72 20.49 -37.10
C ALA A 182 -2.61 20.73 -38.62
N ARG A 183 -3.68 21.23 -39.26
CA ARG A 183 -3.71 21.55 -40.69
C ARG A 183 -3.44 23.03 -41.00
N GLU A 184 -3.35 23.87 -39.98
CA GLU A 184 -3.15 25.31 -40.11
C GLU A 184 -1.72 25.73 -39.75
N VAL A 185 -1.24 26.79 -40.39
CA VAL A 185 0.05 27.43 -40.07
C VAL A 185 -0.18 28.83 -39.54
N LEU A 186 0.05 29.02 -38.24
CA LEU A 186 -0.19 30.30 -37.56
C LEU A 186 0.52 31.50 -38.24
N GLY A 187 -0.27 32.49 -38.65
CA GLY A 187 0.17 33.81 -39.08
C GLY A 187 0.65 33.84 -40.53
N ASN A 188 0.13 32.97 -41.39
CA ASN A 188 0.40 33.00 -42.83
C ASN A 188 -0.69 33.73 -43.63
N ASP A 189 -1.76 34.21 -42.99
CA ASP A 189 -2.94 34.86 -43.57
C ASP A 189 -3.65 34.00 -44.64
N ILE A 190 -3.54 32.67 -44.55
CA ILE A 190 -4.13 31.70 -45.47
C ILE A 190 -5.05 30.75 -44.69
N ASP A 191 -6.16 30.34 -45.32
CA ASP A 191 -6.99 29.21 -44.88
C ASP A 191 -6.39 27.93 -45.49
N ASP A 192 -5.52 27.26 -44.73
CA ASP A 192 -4.72 26.12 -45.22
C ASP A 192 -5.59 24.87 -45.44
N ASP A 193 -6.58 24.66 -44.58
CA ASP A 193 -7.46 23.49 -44.62
C ASP A 193 -8.76 23.70 -45.40
N LYS A 194 -9.03 24.93 -45.83
CA LYS A 194 -10.18 25.38 -46.65
C LYS A 194 -11.52 25.25 -45.93
N ASN A 195 -11.53 25.44 -44.61
CA ASN A 195 -12.73 25.37 -43.80
C ASN A 195 -13.51 26.71 -43.75
N GLY A 196 -12.97 27.79 -44.32
CA GLY A 196 -13.56 29.12 -44.33
C GLY A 196 -13.05 30.05 -43.23
N CYS A 197 -12.06 29.63 -42.45
CA CYS A 197 -11.44 30.38 -41.37
C CYS A 197 -9.93 30.51 -41.63
N ILE A 198 -9.41 31.73 -41.55
CA ILE A 198 -7.99 32.02 -41.77
C ILE A 198 -7.24 31.89 -40.44
N ASP A 199 -6.08 31.22 -40.44
CA ASP A 199 -5.17 31.09 -39.29
C ASP A 199 -5.83 30.47 -38.03
N ASP A 200 -6.77 29.54 -38.18
CA ASP A 200 -7.67 29.06 -37.12
C ASP A 200 -7.08 27.94 -36.22
N VAL A 201 -5.80 28.08 -35.86
CA VAL A 201 -5.01 27.07 -35.10
C VAL A 201 -5.68 26.64 -33.79
N HIS A 202 -6.40 27.54 -33.12
CA HIS A 202 -7.09 27.28 -31.85
C HIS A 202 -8.62 27.44 -31.93
N GLY A 203 -9.16 27.38 -33.15
CA GLY A 203 -10.57 27.63 -33.44
C GLY A 203 -10.76 28.90 -34.26
N CYS A 204 -11.98 29.04 -34.78
CA CYS A 204 -12.33 30.08 -35.74
C CYS A 204 -12.98 31.29 -35.07
N ASP A 205 -12.53 32.49 -35.44
CA ASP A 205 -13.16 33.75 -35.03
C ASP A 205 -14.28 34.12 -36.01
N PHE A 206 -15.51 34.20 -35.48
CA PHE A 206 -16.70 34.59 -36.23
C PHE A 206 -17.12 36.04 -35.98
N VAL A 207 -16.38 36.77 -35.14
CA VAL A 207 -16.70 38.16 -34.77
C VAL A 207 -15.80 39.10 -35.56
N VAL A 208 -16.42 39.88 -36.45
CA VAL A 208 -15.76 41.04 -37.06
C VAL A 208 -16.01 42.25 -36.16
N LEU A 209 -15.03 42.59 -35.32
CA LEU A 209 -15.10 43.84 -34.55
C LEU A 209 -14.85 45.04 -35.50
N PRO A 210 -15.76 46.03 -35.52
CA PRO A 210 -15.63 47.23 -36.37
C PRO A 210 -14.52 48.19 -35.91
#